data_AF-A0A1H9TPT2-F1
#
_entry.id   AF-A0A1H9TPT2-F1
#
_cell.length_a   1.000
_cell.length_b   1.000
_cell.length_c   1.000
_cell.angle_alpha   90.00
_cell.angle_beta   90.00
_cell.angle_gamma   90.00
#
_symmetry.space_group_name_H-M   'P 1'
#
loop_
_entity.id
_entity.type
_entity.pdbx_description
1 polymer ?
#
loop_
_entity_poly.entity_id
_entity_poly.type
_entity_poly.pdbx_seq_one_letter_code
_entity_poly.pdbx_strand_id
1 'polypeptide(L)' 'MGSQEMRCKACEGSGMLMDDEQWHYTCSICNGDGFVSKVEEDDHPIIDTDVNHRILE' A
#
# COMPACT_ATOMS: atom_id res chain seq x y z
N MET A 1 6.42 11.80 -21.68
CA MET A 1 6.19 12.36 -20.34
C MET A 1 6.00 11.20 -19.38
N GLY A 2 6.94 10.96 -18.46
CA GLY A 2 6.86 9.82 -17.53
C GLY A 2 7.40 10.23 -16.18
N SER A 3 6.53 10.35 -15.18
CA SER A 3 6.91 10.51 -13.77
C SER A 3 5.71 10.44 -12.80
N GLN A 4 4.46 10.51 -13.28
CA GLN A 4 3.28 10.43 -12.41
C GLN A 4 2.86 8.99 -12.04
N GLU A 5 3.31 7.97 -12.78
CA GLU A 5 2.94 6.57 -12.50
C GLU A 5 3.62 6.00 -11.26
N MET A 6 4.77 6.53 -10.86
CA MET A 6 5.51 6.04 -9.68
C MET A 6 5.13 6.79 -8.40
N ARG A 7 4.29 7.83 -8.47
CA ARG A 7 3.85 8.52 -7.25
C ARG A 7 2.87 7.63 -6.50
N CYS A 8 3.12 7.40 -5.21
CA CYS A 8 2.21 6.62 -4.39
C CYS A 8 0.85 7.30 -4.36
N LYS A 9 -0.17 6.62 -4.89
CA LYS A 9 -1.53 7.16 -4.95
C LYS A 9 -2.21 7.20 -3.58
N ALA A 10 -1.74 6.40 -2.63
CA ALA A 10 -2.32 6.36 -1.28
C ALA A 10 -1.96 7.61 -0.47
N CYS A 11 -0.69 8.01 -0.44
CA CYS A 11 -0.23 9.21 0.28
C CYS A 11 0.03 10.42 -0.63
N GLU A 12 -0.32 10.31 -1.92
CA GLU A 12 -0.09 11.31 -2.97
C GLU A 12 1.35 11.84 -3.09
N GLY A 13 2.35 11.06 -2.63
CA GLY A 13 3.76 11.49 -2.60
C GLY A 13 4.25 12.00 -1.26
N SER A 14 3.41 12.05 -0.23
CA SER A 14 3.80 12.54 1.09
C SER A 14 4.57 11.52 1.92
N GLY A 15 4.49 10.23 1.60
CA GLY A 15 5.04 9.13 2.41
C GLY A 15 4.29 8.88 3.73
N MET A 16 3.43 9.80 4.14
CA MET A 16 2.63 9.70 5.36
C MET A 16 1.16 9.81 5.04
N LEU A 17 0.35 9.13 5.83
CA LEU A 17 -1.10 9.19 5.79
C LEU A 17 -1.59 9.84 7.08
N MET A 18 -2.66 10.61 6.96
CA MET A 18 -3.33 11.25 8.08
C MET A 18 -4.77 10.74 8.15
N ASP A 19 -5.19 10.30 9.33
CA ASP A 19 -6.58 9.89 9.57
C ASP A 19 -7.46 11.08 10.00
N ASP A 20 -8.77 10.87 10.12
CA ASP A 20 -9.73 11.88 10.57
C ASP A 20 -9.43 12.38 12.00
N GLU A 21 -8.79 11.54 12.81
CA GLU A 21 -8.27 11.89 14.15
C GLU A 21 -6.93 12.66 14.12
N GLN A 22 -6.45 13.04 12.93
CA GLN A 22 -5.17 13.74 12.70
C GLN A 22 -3.92 12.95 13.14
N TRP A 23 -4.05 11.63 13.25
CA TRP A 23 -2.92 10.75 13.51
C TRP A 23 -2.12 10.54 12.24
N HIS A 24 -0.80 10.66 12.36
CA HIS A 24 0.12 10.50 11.25
C HIS A 24 0.74 9.11 11.31
N TYR A 25 0.65 8.37 10.22
CA TYR A 25 1.26 7.05 10.11
C TYR A 25 2.02 6.92 8.78
N THR A 26 3.07 6.11 8.80
CA THR A 26 3.85 5.81 7.61
C THR A 26 2.99 5.08 6.60
N CYS A 27 2.96 5.55 5.36
CA CYS A 27 2.17 4.95 4.29
C CYS A 27 2.68 3.54 3.99
N SER A 28 1.90 2.51 4.29
CA SER A 28 2.27 1.09 4.10
C SER A 28 2.47 0.70 2.64
N ILE A 29 1.91 1.48 1.70
CA ILE A 29 1.99 1.19 0.26
C ILE A 29 3.35 1.58 -0.32
N CYS A 30 3.97 2.64 0.20
CA CYS A 30 5.31 3.09 -0.23
C CYS A 30 6.34 3.01 0.90
N ASN A 31 5.97 2.44 2.04
CA ASN A 31 6.77 2.38 3.27
C ASN A 31 7.39 3.72 3.71
N GLY A 32 6.76 4.85 3.40
CA GLY A 32 7.28 6.19 3.73
C GLY A 32 8.02 6.91 2.61
N ASP A 33 8.25 6.26 1.47
CA ASP A 33 9.05 6.80 0.37
C ASP A 33 8.27 7.85 -0.47
N GLY A 34 6.94 7.79 -0.46
CA GLY A 34 6.08 8.63 -1.30
C GLY A 34 6.01 8.17 -2.76
N PHE A 35 6.87 7.25 -3.18
CA PHE A 35 6.86 6.65 -4.50
C PHE A 35 6.71 5.13 -4.39
N VAL A 36 5.96 4.54 -5.33
CA VAL A 36 5.80 3.09 -5.45
C VAL A 36 6.77 2.59 -6.51
N SER A 37 7.80 1.89 -6.07
CA SER A 37 8.67 1.11 -6.94
C SER A 37 7.86 -0.06 -7.46
N LYS A 38 7.70 -0.20 -8.78
CA LYS A 38 6.92 -1.27 -9.43
C LYS A 38 7.53 -2.68 -9.26
N VAL A 39 8.36 -2.88 -8.25
CA VAL A 39 9.16 -4.09 -7.99
C VAL A 39 8.69 -4.85 -6.75
N GLU A 40 7.67 -4.36 -6.04
CA GLU A 40 7.09 -5.02 -4.86
C GLU A 40 5.62 -5.41 -5.10
N GLU A 41 5.32 -5.94 -6.28
CA GLU A 41 4.17 -6.82 -6.43
C GLU A 41 4.66 -8.23 -6.09
N ASP A 42 4.08 -8.83 -5.04
CA ASP A 42 4.18 -10.26 -4.67
C ASP A 42 5.18 -10.63 -3.54
N ASP A 43 4.82 -10.28 -2.30
CA ASP A 43 5.07 -11.17 -1.13
C ASP A 43 3.85 -11.14 -0.21
N HIS A 44 2.65 -11.29 -0.78
CA HIS A 44 1.49 -11.67 0.01
C HIS A 44 1.19 -13.12 -0.35
N PRO A 45 1.47 -14.11 0.52
CA PRO A 45 1.09 -15.48 0.25
C PRO A 45 -0.41 -15.48 0.00
N ILE A 46 -0.80 -15.89 -1.20
CA ILE A 46 -2.19 -16.01 -1.62
C ILE A 46 -2.81 -17.08 -0.72
N ILE A 47 -3.41 -16.64 0.39
CA ILE A 47 -4.13 -17.52 1.30
C ILE A 47 -5.47 -17.87 0.67
N ASP A 48 -5.62 -19.12 0.25
CA ASP A 48 -6.87 -19.65 -0.28
C ASP A 48 -7.95 -19.52 0.80
N THR A 49 -9.01 -18.76 0.47
CA THR A 49 -10.09 -18.43 1.39
C THR A 49 -11.42 -18.88 0.78
N ASP A 50 -12.23 -19.61 1.57
CA ASP A 50 -13.58 -20.05 1.17
C ASP A 50 -14.54 -18.86 1.02
N VAL A 51 -15.74 -19.09 0.46
CA VAL A 51 -16.84 -18.09 0.33
C VAL A 51 -17.21 -17.36 1.64
N ASN A 52 -16.77 -17.88 2.79
CA ASN A 52 -16.92 -17.26 4.10
C ASN A 52 -15.69 -16.47 4.59
N HIS A 53 -14.69 -16.20 3.73
CA HIS A 53 -13.41 -15.57 4.09
C HIS A 53 -12.68 -16.27 5.25
N ARG A 54 -12.75 -17.61 5.30
CA ARG A 54 -11.98 -18.42 6.26
C ARG A 54 -10.77 -18.99 5.55
N ILE A 55 -9.59 -18.88 6.18
CA ILE A 55 -8.38 -19.59 5.74
C ILE A 55 -8.65 -21.09 5.84
N LEU A 56 -8.44 -21.83 4.75
CA LEU A 56 -8.41 -23.30 4.80
C LEU A 56 -6.97 -23.73 5.16
N GLU A 57 -6.80 -24.49 6.24
CA GLU A 57 -5.56 -25.24 6.54
C GLU A 57 -5.53 -26.59 5.81
#